data_AF-A0A9D7H7A8-F1
#
_entry.id   AF-A0A9D7H7A8-F1
#
_cell.length_a   1.000
_cell.length_b   1.000
_cell.length_c   1.000
_cell.angle_alpha   90.00
_cell.angle_beta   90.00
_cell.angle_gamma   90.00
#
_symmetry.space_group_name_H-M   'P 1'
#
loop_
_entity.id
_entity.type
_entity.pdbx_description
1 polymer ?
#
loop_
_entity_poly.entity_id
_entity_poly.type
_entity_poly.pdbx_seq_one_letter_code
_entity_poly.pdbx_strand_id
1 'polypeptide(L)'
;MNWGINEWVAVISAIVAVVSFGLNWLVVRRQTELQYETLRAEMDAEVIAWSHEAIDQVSQAAAVARGRGATYSADETRRMAFETCQRLSSIADRGRLFFPNESPETHGRDKEAAFQGFRPPILDAVVFASTRIGRLDASATEPDTDAAEFLAKCRRLLVSEAQNAIDPRRRGQMLRRLAVGRLDDKTSAYALSAELGEALESLYPGYLLQRRDAAWIANREAIARQRT
;
A
#
# COMPACT_ATOMS: atom_id res chain seq x y z
N MET A 1 -70.62 20.71 -1.74
CA MET A 1 -69.61 21.06 -0.71
C MET A 1 -68.82 22.26 -1.22
N ASN A 2 -69.15 23.47 -0.77
CA ASN A 2 -68.34 24.65 -1.08
C ASN A 2 -67.22 24.70 -0.04
N TRP A 3 -66.01 24.38 -0.48
CA TRP A 3 -64.84 24.46 0.38
C TRP A 3 -64.53 25.92 0.70
N GLY A 4 -64.26 26.20 1.97
CA GLY A 4 -63.78 27.50 2.43
C GLY A 4 -62.36 27.76 1.94
N ILE A 5 -62.00 29.04 1.79
CA ILE A 5 -60.66 29.47 1.34
C ILE A 5 -59.54 28.83 2.20
N ASN A 6 -59.78 28.66 3.50
CA ASN A 6 -58.83 28.04 4.43
C ASN A 6 -58.55 26.55 4.12
N GLU A 7 -59.56 25.80 3.66
CA GLU A 7 -59.42 24.37 3.33
C GLU A 7 -58.58 24.19 2.06
N TRP A 8 -58.75 25.08 1.07
CA TRP A 8 -57.90 25.14 -0.11
C TRP A 8 -56.45 25.49 0.21
N VAL A 9 -56.23 26.48 1.09
CA VAL A 9 -54.88 26.85 1.55
C VAL A 9 -54.20 25.67 2.25
N ALA A 10 -54.94 24.93 3.10
CA ALA A 10 -54.40 23.78 3.81
C ALA A 10 -53.99 22.64 2.84
N VAL A 11 -54.83 22.32 1.85
CA VAL A 11 -54.50 21.27 0.86
C VAL A 11 -53.32 21.66 -0.02
N ILE A 12 -53.27 22.90 -0.50
CA ILE A 12 -52.13 23.36 -1.31
C ILE A 12 -50.84 23.34 -0.48
N SER A 13 -50.90 23.78 0.77
CA SER A 13 -49.74 23.76 1.68
C SER A 13 -49.25 22.33 1.96
N ALA A 14 -50.17 21.38 2.14
CA ALA A 14 -49.83 19.97 2.32
C ALA A 14 -49.16 19.38 1.07
N ILE A 15 -49.65 19.70 -0.13
CA ILE A 15 -49.03 19.27 -1.39
C ILE A 15 -47.62 19.85 -1.53
N VAL A 16 -47.45 21.15 -1.27
CA VAL A 16 -46.13 21.81 -1.30
C VAL A 16 -45.16 21.16 -0.31
N ALA A 17 -45.63 20.83 0.90
CA ALA A 17 -44.80 20.16 1.90
C ALA A 17 -44.34 18.77 1.45
N VAL A 18 -45.23 17.97 0.87
CA VAL A 18 -44.90 16.62 0.36
C VAL A 18 -43.90 16.70 -0.80
N VAL A 19 -44.13 17.62 -1.75
CA VAL A 19 -43.20 17.83 -2.88
C VAL A 19 -41.84 18.32 -2.38
N SER A 20 -41.82 19.28 -1.44
CA SER A 20 -40.58 19.79 -0.84
C SER A 20 -39.82 18.69 -0.10
N PHE A 21 -40.53 17.84 0.64
CA PHE A 21 -39.93 16.69 1.32
C PHE A 21 -39.32 15.69 0.32
N GLY A 22 -40.03 15.36 -0.76
CA GLY A 22 -39.54 14.45 -1.80
C GLY A 22 -38.30 14.99 -2.52
N LEU A 23 -38.29 16.29 -2.86
CA LEU A 23 -37.12 16.95 -3.46
C LEU A 23 -35.94 17.00 -2.50
N ASN A 24 -36.17 17.34 -1.22
CA ASN A 24 -35.14 17.35 -0.20
C ASN A 24 -34.54 15.95 0.01
N TRP A 25 -35.38 14.91 0.06
CA TRP A 25 -34.92 13.52 0.15
C TRP A 25 -34.02 13.15 -1.03
N LEU A 26 -34.40 13.51 -2.25
CA LEU A 26 -33.62 13.19 -3.45
C LEU A 26 -32.27 13.94 -3.45
N VAL A 27 -32.26 15.20 -3.03
CA VAL A 27 -31.04 16.01 -2.88
C VAL A 27 -30.13 15.41 -1.81
N VAL A 28 -30.65 15.10 -0.62
CA VAL A 28 -29.88 14.49 0.47
C VAL A 28 -29.27 13.16 0.02
N ARG A 29 -30.05 12.29 -0.63
CA ARG A 29 -29.54 10.99 -1.13
C ARG A 29 -28.37 11.18 -2.10
N ARG A 30 -28.49 12.11 -3.05
CA ARG A 30 -27.40 12.42 -4.00
C ARG A 30 -26.20 13.05 -3.31
N GLN A 31 -26.41 13.94 -2.33
CA GLN A 31 -25.33 14.55 -1.56
C GLN A 31 -24.56 13.49 -0.78
N THR A 32 -25.24 12.55 -0.14
CA THR A 32 -24.60 11.45 0.58
C THR A 32 -23.77 10.57 -0.35
N GLU A 33 -24.29 10.24 -1.53
CA GLU A 33 -23.55 9.47 -2.55
C GLU A 33 -22.27 10.21 -3.01
N LEU A 34 -22.38 11.49 -3.35
CA LEU A 34 -21.24 12.32 -3.73
C LEU A 34 -20.21 12.47 -2.60
N GLN A 35 -20.66 12.57 -1.35
CA GLN A 35 -19.76 12.64 -0.18
C GLN A 35 -18.95 11.36 -0.01
N TYR A 36 -19.59 10.18 -0.17
CA TYR A 36 -18.88 8.90 -0.12
C TYR A 36 -17.87 8.76 -1.27
N GLU A 37 -18.25 9.16 -2.49
CA GLU A 37 -17.33 9.15 -3.64
C GLU A 37 -16.14 10.10 -3.43
N THR A 38 -16.39 11.28 -2.86
CA THR A 38 -15.34 12.26 -2.55
C THR A 38 -14.37 11.72 -1.51
N LEU A 39 -14.87 11.21 -0.38
CA LEU A 39 -14.04 10.62 0.68
C LEU A 39 -13.19 9.45 0.15
N ARG A 40 -13.78 8.62 -0.70
CA ARG A 40 -13.06 7.52 -1.34
C ARG A 40 -11.95 8.03 -2.27
N ALA A 41 -12.25 9.02 -3.11
CA ALA A 41 -11.26 9.60 -4.01
C ALA A 41 -10.12 10.28 -3.24
N GLU A 42 -10.41 10.91 -2.10
CA GLU A 42 -9.41 11.48 -1.20
C GLU A 42 -8.51 10.38 -0.61
N MET A 43 -9.09 9.31 -0.07
CA MET A 43 -8.31 8.16 0.41
C MET A 43 -7.45 7.53 -0.69
N ASP A 44 -7.98 7.33 -1.89
CA ASP A 44 -7.23 6.77 -3.02
C ASP A 44 -6.08 7.71 -3.41
N ALA A 45 -6.30 9.03 -3.38
CA ALA A 45 -5.26 10.02 -3.65
C ALA A 45 -4.13 9.99 -2.59
N GLU A 46 -4.46 9.81 -1.31
CA GLU A 46 -3.47 9.65 -0.25
C GLU A 46 -2.63 8.37 -0.42
N VAL A 47 -3.28 7.26 -0.79
CA VAL A 47 -2.59 5.99 -1.08
C VAL A 47 -1.66 6.13 -2.29
N ILE A 48 -2.09 6.83 -3.35
CA ILE A 48 -1.26 7.13 -4.51
C ILE A 48 -0.06 7.99 -4.10
N ALA A 49 -0.28 9.05 -3.32
CA ALA A 49 0.77 9.95 -2.87
C ALA A 49 1.82 9.21 -2.03
N TRP A 50 1.37 8.38 -1.08
CA TRP A 50 2.25 7.50 -0.32
C TRP A 50 3.04 6.55 -1.23
N SER A 51 2.37 5.95 -2.22
CA SER A 51 3.01 5.00 -3.14
C SER A 51 4.11 5.66 -3.96
N HIS A 52 3.87 6.87 -4.48
CA HIS A 52 4.88 7.65 -5.20
C HIS A 52 6.10 7.93 -4.30
N GLU A 53 5.86 8.43 -3.10
CA GLU A 53 6.92 8.74 -2.14
C GLU A 53 7.77 7.49 -1.81
N ALA A 54 7.11 6.35 -1.58
CA ALA A 54 7.79 5.08 -1.32
C ALA A 54 8.63 4.61 -2.52
N ILE A 55 8.09 4.70 -3.75
CA ILE A 55 8.79 4.32 -4.98
C ILE A 55 10.04 5.19 -5.18
N ASP A 56 9.93 6.49 -4.93
CA ASP A 56 11.04 7.43 -5.07
C ASP A 56 12.14 7.14 -4.04
N GLN A 57 11.79 6.89 -2.77
CA GLN A 57 12.79 6.55 -1.75
C GLN A 57 13.46 5.20 -2.00
N VAL A 58 12.74 4.17 -2.48
CA VAL A 58 13.37 2.89 -2.86
C VAL A 58 14.29 3.08 -4.07
N SER A 59 13.91 3.95 -5.01
CA SER A 59 14.76 4.31 -6.16
C SER A 59 16.02 5.05 -5.72
N GLN A 60 15.90 5.97 -4.76
CA GLN A 60 17.03 6.65 -4.14
C GLN A 60 17.98 5.68 -3.45
N ALA A 61 17.46 4.71 -2.70
CA ALA A 61 18.27 3.66 -2.09
C ALA A 61 19.07 2.89 -3.14
N ALA A 62 18.43 2.50 -4.25
CA ALA A 62 19.11 1.81 -5.35
C ALA A 62 20.18 2.68 -6.01
N ALA A 63 19.94 3.99 -6.14
CA ALA A 63 20.92 4.95 -6.66
C ALA A 63 22.15 5.06 -5.74
N VAL A 64 21.95 5.12 -4.42
CA VAL A 64 23.05 5.13 -3.44
C VAL A 64 23.90 3.86 -3.57
N ALA A 65 23.27 2.68 -3.67
CA ALA A 65 23.99 1.42 -3.86
C ALA A 65 24.82 1.38 -5.15
N ARG A 66 24.26 1.83 -6.28
CA ARG A 66 24.98 1.91 -7.57
C ARG A 66 26.06 2.98 -7.61
N GLY A 67 25.85 4.09 -6.90
CA GLY A 67 26.77 5.21 -6.88
C GLY A 67 27.89 5.05 -5.86
N ARG A 68 27.77 4.11 -4.90
CA ARG A 68 28.82 3.85 -3.90
C ARG A 68 30.17 3.62 -4.57
N GLY A 69 31.20 4.37 -4.14
CA GLY A 69 32.58 4.18 -4.59
C GLY A 69 32.87 4.66 -6.02
N ALA A 70 31.85 4.87 -6.85
CA ALA A 70 31.98 5.36 -8.22
C ALA A 70 31.53 6.83 -8.38
N THR A 71 30.39 7.18 -7.81
CA THR A 71 29.77 8.52 -7.89
C THR A 71 29.81 9.25 -6.55
N TYR A 72 29.69 8.51 -5.45
CA TYR A 72 29.64 9.05 -4.10
C TYR A 72 30.85 8.62 -3.30
N SER A 73 31.43 9.55 -2.55
CA SER A 73 32.44 9.24 -1.54
C SER A 73 31.88 8.37 -0.42
N ALA A 74 32.75 7.80 0.40
CA ALA A 74 32.34 6.97 1.54
C ALA A 74 31.46 7.74 2.55
N ASP A 75 31.81 9.00 2.83
CA ASP A 75 31.04 9.84 3.77
C ASP A 75 29.68 10.25 3.20
N GLU A 76 29.61 10.58 1.91
CA GLU A 76 28.34 10.85 1.23
C GLU A 76 27.45 9.61 1.20
N THR A 77 28.03 8.44 0.87
CA THR A 77 27.32 7.16 0.86
C THR A 77 26.76 6.87 2.25
N ARG A 78 27.56 7.01 3.31
CA ARG A 78 27.14 6.77 4.70
C ARG A 78 25.97 7.67 5.09
N ARG A 79 26.09 8.97 4.79
CA ARG A 79 25.04 9.96 5.10
C ARG A 79 23.76 9.65 4.34
N MET A 80 23.84 9.45 3.03
CA MET A 80 22.68 9.19 2.18
C MET A 80 22.01 7.87 2.52
N ALA A 81 22.78 6.82 2.81
CA ALA A 81 22.26 5.52 3.23
C ALA A 81 21.49 5.64 4.55
N PHE A 82 22.04 6.35 5.54
CA PHE A 82 21.37 6.62 6.81
C PHE A 82 20.08 7.41 6.62
N GLU A 83 20.12 8.56 5.92
CA GLU A 83 18.93 9.38 5.66
C GLU A 83 17.83 8.61 4.93
N THR A 84 18.21 7.85 3.90
CA THR A 84 17.27 7.05 3.09
C THR A 84 16.68 5.91 3.92
N CYS A 85 17.48 5.26 4.78
CA CYS A 85 17.01 4.23 5.69
C CYS A 85 15.93 4.76 6.65
N GLN A 86 16.17 5.91 7.28
CA GLN A 86 15.23 6.53 8.21
C GLN A 86 13.93 6.97 7.50
N ARG A 87 14.05 7.57 6.31
CA ARG A 87 12.87 7.95 5.51
C ARG A 87 12.04 6.73 5.12
N LEU A 88 12.66 5.66 4.64
CA LEU A 88 11.95 4.42 4.30
C LEU A 88 11.28 3.78 5.52
N SER A 89 11.92 3.81 6.70
CA SER A 89 11.30 3.35 7.94
C SER A 89 10.04 4.16 8.27
N SER A 90 10.12 5.49 8.20
CA SER A 90 8.97 6.37 8.44
C SER A 90 7.85 6.17 7.41
N ILE A 91 8.18 5.97 6.13
CA ILE A 91 7.22 5.67 5.07
C ILE A 91 6.52 4.33 5.32
N ALA A 92 7.24 3.32 5.82
CA ALA A 92 6.64 2.04 6.17
C ALA A 92 5.61 2.19 7.29
N ASP A 93 5.89 3.00 8.31
CA ASP A 93 4.96 3.27 9.41
C ASP A 93 3.73 4.05 8.94
N ARG A 94 3.91 5.08 8.10
CA ARG A 94 2.79 5.80 7.44
C ARG A 94 1.94 4.85 6.59
N GLY A 95 2.59 3.93 5.89
CA GLY A 95 1.91 2.92 5.06
C GLY A 95 0.95 2.03 5.85
N ARG A 96 1.20 1.79 7.14
CA ARG A 96 0.30 0.99 8.01
C ARG A 96 -1.07 1.61 8.21
N LEU A 97 -1.20 2.93 8.01
CA LEU A 97 -2.49 3.63 8.08
C LEU A 97 -3.43 3.19 6.94
N PHE A 98 -2.85 2.83 5.79
CA PHE A 98 -3.59 2.38 4.60
C PHE A 98 -3.59 0.86 4.46
N PHE A 99 -2.53 0.21 4.92
CA PHE A 99 -2.28 -1.23 4.77
C PHE A 99 -2.13 -1.90 6.13
N PRO A 100 -3.25 -2.13 6.84
CA PRO A 100 -3.21 -2.77 8.14
C PRO A 100 -2.69 -4.20 8.03
N ASN A 101 -1.99 -4.65 9.07
CA ASN A 101 -1.48 -6.02 9.14
C ASN A 101 -2.62 -7.06 9.03
N GLU A 102 -2.27 -8.23 8.54
CA GLU A 102 -3.14 -9.38 8.45
C GLU A 102 -3.16 -10.18 9.77
N SER A 103 -4.33 -10.66 10.16
CA SER A 103 -4.55 -11.47 11.36
C SER A 103 -3.94 -10.91 12.67
N PRO A 104 -4.20 -9.64 13.04
CA PRO A 104 -3.61 -9.01 14.23
C PRO A 104 -3.89 -9.75 15.55
N GLU A 105 -5.01 -10.45 15.65
CA GLU A 105 -5.41 -11.27 16.80
C GLU A 105 -4.56 -12.54 17.01
N THR A 106 -3.79 -12.97 16.01
CA THR A 106 -3.07 -14.25 16.02
C THR A 106 -1.58 -14.12 16.28
N HIS A 107 -0.94 -13.02 15.86
CA HIS A 107 0.51 -12.91 15.84
C HIS A 107 1.00 -11.59 16.45
N GLY A 108 2.08 -11.61 17.23
CA GLY A 108 2.72 -10.42 17.79
C GLY A 108 1.87 -9.66 18.81
N ARG A 109 1.11 -10.36 19.66
CA ARG A 109 0.21 -9.76 20.67
C ARG A 109 0.94 -8.91 21.72
N ASP A 110 2.24 -9.11 21.87
CA ASP A 110 3.16 -8.34 22.70
C ASP A 110 3.52 -6.97 22.11
N LYS A 111 3.15 -6.71 20.85
CA LYS A 111 3.42 -5.44 20.15
C LYS A 111 2.27 -4.46 20.25
N GLU A 112 2.53 -3.19 19.94
CA GLU A 112 1.50 -2.16 19.80
C GLU A 112 0.51 -2.51 18.69
N ALA A 113 -0.75 -2.09 18.83
CA ALA A 113 -1.86 -2.52 17.98
C ALA A 113 -1.58 -2.43 16.46
N ALA A 114 -0.95 -1.36 15.99
CA ALA A 114 -0.61 -1.16 14.57
C ALA A 114 0.50 -2.10 14.03
N PHE A 115 1.20 -2.80 14.93
CA PHE A 115 2.30 -3.72 14.65
C PHE A 115 1.96 -5.19 14.91
N GLN A 116 0.77 -5.48 15.45
CA GLN A 116 0.25 -6.83 15.64
C GLN A 116 -0.13 -7.45 14.28
N GLY A 117 0.04 -8.76 14.13
CA GLY A 117 -0.25 -9.49 12.91
C GLY A 117 0.94 -9.61 11.96
N PHE A 118 0.63 -9.94 10.71
CA PHE A 118 1.59 -10.11 9.64
C PHE A 118 1.56 -8.93 8.68
N ARG A 119 2.75 -8.42 8.37
CA ARG A 119 2.90 -7.32 7.42
C ARG A 119 2.48 -7.76 6.01
N PRO A 120 1.72 -6.94 5.26
CA PRO A 120 1.41 -7.22 3.86
C PRO A 120 2.65 -7.02 2.96
N PRO A 121 2.72 -7.70 1.79
CA PRO A 121 3.87 -7.64 0.88
C PRO A 121 4.27 -6.22 0.45
N ILE A 122 3.30 -5.31 0.28
CA ILE A 122 3.56 -3.91 -0.07
C ILE A 122 4.45 -3.19 0.95
N LEU A 123 4.23 -3.45 2.25
CA LEU A 123 5.03 -2.87 3.33
C LEU A 123 6.33 -3.66 3.57
N ASP A 124 6.35 -4.96 3.30
CA ASP A 124 7.59 -5.75 3.31
C ASP A 124 8.61 -5.17 2.34
N ALA A 125 8.19 -4.81 1.12
CA ALA A 125 9.07 -4.20 0.12
C ALA A 125 9.80 -2.95 0.63
N VAL A 126 9.09 -2.06 1.34
CA VAL A 126 9.65 -0.82 1.89
C VAL A 126 10.61 -1.11 3.05
N VAL A 127 10.24 -2.01 3.96
CA VAL A 127 11.09 -2.33 5.13
C VAL A 127 12.33 -3.13 4.74
N PHE A 128 12.21 -4.01 3.74
CA PHE A 128 13.35 -4.72 3.18
C PHE A 128 14.32 -3.75 2.50
N ALA A 129 13.80 -2.77 1.75
CA ALA A 129 14.64 -1.73 1.18
C ALA A 129 15.33 -0.89 2.27
N SER A 130 14.61 -0.47 3.32
CA SER A 130 15.17 0.24 4.48
C SER A 130 16.30 -0.57 5.13
N THR A 131 16.07 -1.86 5.37
CA THR A 131 17.04 -2.75 6.00
C THR A 131 18.29 -2.89 5.12
N ARG A 132 18.12 -3.15 3.82
CA ARG A 132 19.25 -3.34 2.89
C ARG A 132 20.10 -2.10 2.79
N ILE A 133 19.50 -0.92 2.63
CA ILE A 133 20.26 0.33 2.51
C ILE A 133 20.91 0.75 3.84
N GLY A 134 20.22 0.55 4.97
CA GLY A 134 20.76 0.85 6.29
C GLY A 134 21.97 0.00 6.70
N ARG A 135 22.19 -1.12 6.00
CA ARG A 135 23.32 -2.03 6.21
C ARG A 135 24.31 -2.05 5.04
N LEU A 136 24.25 -1.04 4.17
CA LEU A 136 25.20 -0.85 3.10
C LEU A 136 26.58 -0.53 3.69
N ASP A 137 27.61 -1.28 3.29
CA ASP A 137 28.98 -0.95 3.65
C ASP A 137 29.44 0.26 2.83
N ALA A 138 29.47 1.43 3.46
CA ALA A 138 29.87 2.68 2.83
C ALA A 138 31.38 2.79 2.58
N SER A 139 32.20 1.93 3.17
CA SER A 139 33.67 1.99 3.04
C SER A 139 34.21 1.28 1.81
N ALA A 140 33.41 0.41 1.17
CA ALA A 140 33.84 -0.29 -0.02
C ALA A 140 33.94 0.66 -1.23
N THR A 141 34.89 0.35 -2.12
CA THR A 141 35.29 1.20 -3.24
C THR A 141 34.53 0.95 -4.54
N GLU A 142 33.71 -0.10 -4.59
CA GLU A 142 32.97 -0.48 -5.79
C GLU A 142 31.45 -0.36 -5.59
N PRO A 143 30.67 -0.11 -6.65
CA PRO A 143 29.20 -0.17 -6.60
C PRO A 143 28.69 -1.50 -6.03
N ASP A 144 27.66 -1.44 -5.18
CA ASP A 144 26.99 -2.64 -4.68
C ASP A 144 25.86 -3.03 -5.65
N THR A 145 26.23 -3.81 -6.68
CA THR A 145 25.30 -4.24 -7.74
C THR A 145 24.21 -5.17 -7.20
N ASP A 146 24.56 -6.05 -6.26
CA ASP A 146 23.61 -6.96 -5.60
C ASP A 146 22.58 -6.19 -4.76
N ALA A 147 23.01 -5.19 -3.98
CA ALA A 147 22.09 -4.31 -3.27
C ALA A 147 21.19 -3.55 -4.23
N ALA A 148 21.75 -3.03 -5.33
CA ALA A 148 20.98 -2.29 -6.32
C ALA A 148 19.92 -3.18 -7.02
N GLU A 149 20.23 -4.44 -7.30
CA GLU A 149 19.28 -5.40 -7.88
C GLU A 149 18.20 -5.78 -6.86
N PHE A 150 18.58 -6.07 -5.61
CA PHE A 150 17.64 -6.34 -4.53
C PHE A 150 16.64 -5.18 -4.34
N LEU A 151 17.14 -3.95 -4.28
CA LEU A 151 16.32 -2.75 -4.15
C LEU A 151 15.40 -2.54 -5.37
N ALA A 152 15.87 -2.90 -6.57
CA ALA A 152 15.04 -2.89 -7.77
C ALA A 152 13.91 -3.93 -7.70
N LYS A 153 14.16 -5.13 -7.14
CA LYS A 153 13.13 -6.14 -6.87
C LYS A 153 12.11 -5.65 -5.83
N CYS A 154 12.56 -5.04 -4.73
CA CYS A 154 11.67 -4.39 -3.75
C CYS A 154 10.76 -3.37 -4.43
N ARG A 155 11.31 -2.50 -5.29
CA ARG A 155 10.51 -1.49 -6.02
C ARG A 155 9.48 -2.13 -6.94
N ARG A 156 9.82 -3.22 -7.64
CA ARG A 156 8.87 -3.95 -8.49
C ARG A 156 7.73 -4.53 -7.67
N LEU A 157 8.02 -5.16 -6.53
CA LEU A 157 6.99 -5.66 -5.60
C LEU A 157 6.08 -4.53 -5.13
N LEU A 158 6.67 -3.42 -4.68
CA LEU A 158 5.93 -2.23 -4.23
C LEU A 158 4.97 -1.69 -5.31
N VAL A 159 5.46 -1.51 -6.55
CA VAL A 159 4.64 -1.01 -7.67
C VAL A 159 3.50 -1.98 -7.98
N SER A 160 3.78 -3.28 -8.05
CA SER A 160 2.76 -4.30 -8.31
C SER A 160 1.66 -4.29 -7.25
N GLU A 161 2.02 -4.19 -5.98
CA GLU A 161 1.05 -4.18 -4.88
C GLU A 161 0.30 -2.84 -4.78
N ALA A 162 0.95 -1.70 -5.03
CA ALA A 162 0.28 -0.40 -5.10
C ALA A 162 -0.76 -0.37 -6.22
N GLN A 163 -0.44 -0.92 -7.40
CA GLN A 163 -1.41 -1.09 -8.48
C GLN A 163 -2.63 -1.94 -8.08
N ASN A 164 -2.41 -2.95 -7.24
CA ASN A 164 -3.48 -3.81 -6.74
C ASN A 164 -4.38 -3.10 -5.73
N ALA A 165 -3.81 -2.20 -4.93
CA ALA A 165 -4.52 -1.45 -3.89
C ALA A 165 -5.43 -0.34 -4.44
N ILE A 166 -4.97 0.42 -5.44
CA ILE A 166 -5.62 1.68 -5.85
C ILE A 166 -6.93 1.47 -6.63
N ASP A 167 -7.11 0.38 -7.40
CA ASP A 167 -8.44 0.06 -7.98
C ASP A 167 -8.55 -1.38 -8.55
N PRO A 168 -9.15 -2.32 -7.79
CA PRO A 168 -9.44 -3.69 -8.26
C PRO A 168 -10.40 -3.75 -9.47
N ARG A 169 -11.28 -2.76 -9.66
CA ARG A 169 -12.33 -2.74 -10.70
C ARG A 169 -11.81 -2.16 -12.02
N ARG A 170 -11.01 -1.09 -11.98
CA ARG A 170 -10.20 -0.69 -13.17
C ARG A 170 -9.23 -1.79 -13.56
N ARG A 171 -8.64 -2.51 -12.60
CA ARG A 171 -7.87 -3.72 -12.89
C ARG A 171 -8.74 -4.76 -13.61
N GLY A 172 -9.96 -5.05 -13.18
CA GLY A 172 -10.87 -5.96 -13.91
C GLY A 172 -11.15 -5.54 -15.36
N GLN A 173 -11.36 -4.24 -15.63
CA GLN A 173 -11.62 -3.72 -16.98
C GLN A 173 -10.34 -3.61 -17.84
N MET A 174 -9.22 -3.21 -17.25
CA MET A 174 -7.91 -3.05 -17.89
C MET A 174 -7.23 -4.41 -18.08
N LEU A 175 -7.33 -5.32 -17.12
CA LEU A 175 -7.00 -6.74 -17.28
C LEU A 175 -7.90 -7.37 -18.30
N ARG A 176 -9.23 -7.17 -18.38
CA ARG A 176 -9.98 -7.76 -19.52
C ARG A 176 -9.43 -7.31 -20.89
N ARG A 177 -8.84 -6.12 -20.99
CA ARG A 177 -8.11 -5.63 -22.19
C ARG A 177 -6.67 -6.16 -22.32
N LEU A 178 -6.01 -6.50 -21.21
CA LEU A 178 -4.62 -7.00 -21.13
C LEU A 178 -4.50 -8.51 -20.81
N ALA A 179 -5.62 -9.21 -20.56
CA ALA A 179 -5.70 -10.58 -20.03
C ALA A 179 -5.35 -11.60 -21.09
N VAL A 180 -5.31 -11.19 -22.35
CA VAL A 180 -4.65 -11.95 -23.41
C VAL A 180 -3.13 -12.09 -23.14
N GLY A 181 -2.53 -11.25 -22.28
CA GLY A 181 -1.09 -11.32 -21.93
C GLY A 181 -0.72 -11.33 -20.44
N ARG A 182 -1.67 -11.20 -19.49
CA ARG A 182 -1.39 -11.10 -18.03
C ARG A 182 -1.91 -12.26 -17.17
N LEU A 183 -2.54 -13.27 -17.77
CA LEU A 183 -2.81 -14.57 -17.13
C LEU A 183 -1.51 -15.35 -16.82
N ASP A 184 -0.36 -14.81 -17.21
CA ASP A 184 0.98 -15.41 -17.10
C ASP A 184 1.87 -14.83 -15.98
N ASP A 185 1.37 -14.04 -15.03
CA ASP A 185 2.18 -13.69 -13.84
C ASP A 185 2.35 -14.95 -12.96
N LYS A 186 3.44 -15.69 -13.20
CA LYS A 186 3.75 -17.01 -12.60
C LYS A 186 4.08 -16.97 -11.11
N THR A 187 4.20 -15.80 -10.48
CA THR A 187 4.75 -15.65 -9.12
C THR A 187 3.86 -14.76 -8.25
N SER A 188 3.38 -15.28 -7.11
CA SER A 188 2.54 -14.51 -6.18
C SER A 188 3.35 -13.44 -5.44
N ALA A 189 2.71 -12.36 -5.01
CA ALA A 189 3.36 -11.29 -4.23
C ALA A 189 3.95 -11.81 -2.91
N TYR A 190 3.29 -12.80 -2.29
CA TYR A 190 3.80 -13.50 -1.12
C TYR A 190 5.05 -14.32 -1.43
N ALA A 191 5.12 -14.97 -2.59
CA ALA A 191 6.33 -15.67 -3.02
C ALA A 191 7.51 -14.72 -3.28
N LEU A 192 7.28 -13.57 -3.91
CA LEU A 192 8.33 -12.56 -4.10
C LEU A 192 8.76 -11.92 -2.77
N SER A 193 7.82 -11.67 -1.86
CA SER A 193 8.14 -11.19 -0.49
C SER A 193 8.90 -12.25 0.31
N ALA A 194 8.58 -13.54 0.13
CA ALA A 194 9.33 -14.64 0.72
C ALA A 194 10.76 -14.70 0.16
N GLU A 195 10.95 -14.63 -1.17
CA GLU A 195 12.26 -14.58 -1.81
C GLU A 195 13.12 -13.44 -1.26
N LEU A 196 12.57 -12.22 -1.19
CA LEU A 196 13.28 -11.06 -0.67
C LEU A 196 13.62 -11.19 0.83
N GLY A 197 12.70 -11.75 1.61
CA GLY A 197 12.92 -12.00 3.03
C GLY A 197 14.02 -13.01 3.28
N GLU A 198 14.02 -14.14 2.56
CA GLU A 198 15.04 -15.18 2.67
C GLU A 198 16.40 -14.70 2.16
N ALA A 199 16.42 -13.84 1.12
CA ALA A 199 17.66 -13.19 0.68
C ALA A 199 18.26 -12.28 1.78
N LEU A 200 17.41 -11.55 2.52
CA LEU A 200 17.88 -10.79 3.69
C LEU A 200 18.33 -11.68 4.84
N GLU A 201 17.65 -12.79 5.11
CA GLU A 201 18.06 -13.77 6.13
C GLU A 201 19.42 -14.38 5.79
N SER A 202 19.67 -14.71 4.52
CA SER A 202 20.97 -15.22 4.06
C SER A 202 22.09 -14.21 4.24
N LEU A 203 21.82 -12.92 4.04
CA LEU A 203 22.79 -11.85 4.25
C LEU A 203 22.97 -11.52 5.74
N TYR A 204 21.91 -11.69 6.53
CA TYR A 204 21.83 -11.28 7.91
C TYR A 204 21.11 -12.33 8.77
N PRO A 205 21.81 -13.38 9.21
CA PRO A 205 21.21 -14.46 9.99
C PRO A 205 20.48 -13.95 11.25
N GLY A 206 19.26 -14.43 11.47
CA GLY A 206 18.38 -14.00 12.55
C GLY A 206 17.54 -12.75 12.24
N TYR A 207 17.50 -12.29 10.99
CA TYR A 207 16.65 -11.18 10.57
C TYR A 207 15.16 -11.57 10.59
N LEU A 208 14.85 -12.75 10.06
CA LEU A 208 13.51 -13.31 10.06
C LEU A 208 13.25 -14.08 11.36
N LEU A 209 12.10 -13.79 11.99
CA LEU A 209 11.63 -14.56 13.15
C LEU A 209 11.24 -15.99 12.80
N GLN A 210 10.79 -16.21 11.56
CA GLN A 210 10.44 -17.51 11.01
C GLN A 210 10.80 -17.54 9.54
N ARG A 211 11.14 -18.73 9.05
CA ARG A 211 11.43 -18.98 7.64
C ARG A 211 10.18 -18.74 6.79
N ARG A 212 10.35 -18.14 5.62
CA ARG A 212 9.31 -17.86 4.62
C ARG A 212 9.36 -18.91 3.51
N ASP A 213 9.07 -20.16 3.85
CA ASP A 213 9.05 -21.27 2.90
C ASP A 213 7.69 -21.43 2.17
N ALA A 214 7.51 -22.52 1.42
CA ALA A 214 6.27 -22.81 0.70
C ALA A 214 5.05 -22.92 1.63
N ALA A 215 5.24 -23.42 2.85
CA ALA A 215 4.16 -23.52 3.84
C ALA A 215 3.77 -22.14 4.36
N TRP A 216 4.75 -21.27 4.60
CA TRP A 216 4.51 -19.86 4.91
C TRP A 216 3.71 -19.19 3.79
N ILE A 217 4.16 -19.29 2.54
CA ILE A 217 3.47 -18.67 1.39
C ILE A 217 2.02 -19.14 1.30
N ALA A 218 1.78 -20.46 1.37
CA ALA A 218 0.44 -21.04 1.30
C ALA A 218 -0.48 -20.53 2.43
N ASN A 219 0.05 -20.40 3.66
CA ASN A 219 -0.70 -19.85 4.79
C ASN A 219 -1.07 -18.38 4.53
N ARG A 220 -0.12 -17.56 4.08
CA ARG A 220 -0.38 -16.14 3.80
C ARG A 220 -1.40 -15.95 2.67
N GLU A 221 -1.32 -16.76 1.62
CA GLU A 221 -2.32 -16.75 0.55
C GLU A 221 -3.71 -17.19 1.03
N ALA A 222 -3.79 -18.16 1.94
CA ALA A 222 -5.06 -18.58 2.53
C ALA A 222 -5.69 -17.47 3.38
N ILE A 223 -4.90 -16.77 4.21
CA ILE A 223 -5.35 -15.62 5.00
C ILE A 223 -5.85 -14.50 4.08
N ALA A 224 -5.15 -14.22 2.98
CA ALA A 224 -5.54 -13.19 2.02
C ALA A 224 -6.90 -13.48 1.37
N ARG A 225 -7.14 -14.74 0.97
CA ARG A 225 -8.41 -15.17 0.34
C ARG A 225 -9.62 -15.09 1.28
N GLN A 226 -9.42 -15.15 2.60
CA GLN A 226 -10.51 -15.03 3.57
C GLN A 226 -10.99 -13.59 3.76
N ARG A 227 -10.24 -12.58 3.29
CA ARG A 227 -10.57 -11.15 3.41
C ARG A 227 -11.31 -10.58 2.19
N THR A 228 -11.26 -11.25 1.03
CA THR A 228 -11.96 -10.86 -0.21
C THR A 228 -13.35 -11.47 -0.31
#